data_AF-A0A351LZG8-F1
#
_entry.id   AF-A0A351LZG8-F1
#
_cell.length_a   1.000
_cell.length_b   1.000
_cell.length_c   1.000
_cell.angle_alpha   90.00
_cell.angle_beta   90.00
_cell.angle_gamma   90.00
#
_symmetry.space_group_name_H-M   'P 1'
#
loop_
_entity.id
_entity.type
_entity.pdbx_description
1 polymer ?
#
loop_
_entity_poly.entity_id
_entity_poly.type
_entity_poly.pdbx_seq_one_letter_code
_entity_poly.pdbx_strand_id
1 'polypeptide(L)' 'APLGWDVNDSEPIARACVALMSDWFPATTGEMVHVDGGYHAIGA' A
#
# COMPACT_ATOMS: atom_id res chain seq x y z
N ALA A 1 -11.28 -0.71 -7.13
CA ALA A 1 -9.96 -0.11 -7.33
C ALA A 1 -9.44 -0.48 -8.72
N PRO A 2 -8.74 0.40 -9.45
CA PRO A 2 -8.27 0.13 -10.82
C PRO A 2 -7.42 -1.15 -10.96
N LEU A 3 -6.66 -1.50 -9.92
CA LEU A 3 -5.79 -2.68 -9.92
C LEU A 3 -6.46 -3.93 -9.32
N GLY A 4 -7.77 -3.87 -9.04
CA GLY A 4 -8.47 -4.90 -8.27
C GLY A 4 -8.22 -4.77 -6.76
N TRP A 5 -9.13 -5.34 -5.97
CA TRP A 5 -9.01 -5.39 -4.51
C TRP A 5 -9.79 -6.60 -3.96
N ASP A 6 -9.13 -7.45 -3.18
CA ASP A 6 -9.74 -8.55 -2.43
C ASP A 6 -9.50 -8.31 -0.93
N VAL A 7 -10.59 -8.22 -0.17
CA VAL A 7 -10.54 -7.97 1.28
C VAL A 7 -10.02 -9.18 2.08
N ASN A 8 -9.97 -10.36 1.47
CA ASN A 8 -9.45 -11.57 2.09
C ASN A 8 -7.97 -11.81 1.75
N ASP A 9 -7.41 -11.08 0.79
CA ASP A 9 -5.99 -11.16 0.43
C ASP A 9 -5.18 -10.09 1.20
N SER A 10 -4.44 -10.55 2.21
CA SER A 10 -3.58 -9.69 3.03
C SER A 10 -2.18 -9.50 2.46
N GLU A 11 -1.81 -10.24 1.41
CA GLU A 11 -0.44 -10.26 0.87
C GLU A 11 0.03 -8.86 0.39
N PRO A 12 -0.76 -8.06 -0.36
CA PRO A 12 -0.31 -6.76 -0.84
C PRO A 12 0.05 -5.79 0.29
N ILE A 13 -0.76 -5.78 1.36
CA ILE A 13 -0.56 -4.94 2.54
C ILE A 13 0.69 -5.40 3.29
N ALA A 14 0.85 -6.71 3.52
CA ALA A 14 2.00 -7.26 4.21
C ALA A 14 3.31 -6.93 3.48
N ARG A 15 3.34 -7.04 2.14
CA ARG A 15 4.51 -6.68 1.33
C ARG A 15 4.85 -5.19 1.43
N ALA A 16 3.84 -4.32 1.41
CA ALA A 16 4.06 -2.88 1.58
C ALA A 16 4.61 -2.53 2.97
N CYS A 17 4.12 -3.19 4.03
CA CYS A 17 4.67 -3.05 5.38
C CYS A 17 6.14 -3.45 5.43
N VAL A 18 6.51 -4.61 4.87
CA VAL A 18 7.92 -5.06 4.82
C VAL A 18 8.77 -4.09 4.01
N ALA A 19 8.26 -3.59 2.87
CA ALA A 19 8.98 -2.60 2.08
C ALA A 19 9.22 -1.29 2.87
N LEU A 20 8.22 -0.80 3.59
CA LEU A 20 8.34 0.41 4.41
C LEU A 20 9.30 0.24 5.59
N MET A 21 9.34 -0.96 6.19
CA MET A 21 10.25 -1.30 7.29
C MET A 21 11.67 -1.69 6.83
N SER A 22 11.91 -1.70 5.52
CA SER A 22 13.21 -2.06 4.95
C SER A 22 14.02 -0.84 4.55
N ASP A 23 15.25 -1.07 4.09
CA ASP A 23 16.14 -0.03 3.57
C ASP A 23 15.70 0.54 2.20
N TRP A 24 14.60 0.05 1.61
CA TRP A 24 14.07 0.57 0.34
C TRP A 24 13.41 1.95 0.48
N PHE A 25 13.05 2.37 1.71
CA PHE A 25 12.42 3.66 2.01
C PHE A 25 13.26 4.48 3.02
N PRO A 26 14.55 4.73 2.76
CA PRO A 26 15.48 5.22 3.79
C PRO A 26 15.26 6.69 4.19
N ALA A 27 14.46 7.43 3.42
CA ALA A 27 14.17 8.86 3.63
C ALA A 27 12.67 9.16 3.63
N THR A 28 11.83 8.18 3.99
CA THR A 28 10.37 8.33 4.05
C THR A 28 9.92 8.36 5.50
N THR A 29 9.30 9.46 5.92
CA THR A 29 8.74 9.65 7.27
C THR A 29 7.57 10.61 7.20
N GLY A 30 6.59 10.47 8.10
CA GLY A 30 5.41 11.34 8.14
C GLY A 30 4.43 11.17 6.98
N GLU A 31 4.59 10.13 6.15
CA GLU A 31 3.80 9.88 4.96
C GLU A 31 2.84 8.69 5.11
N MET A 32 1.76 8.69 4.33
CA MET A 32 0.82 7.56 4.23
C MET A 32 0.96 6.86 2.87
N VAL A 33 1.26 5.55 2.90
CA VAL A 33 1.26 4.70 1.70
C VAL A 33 -0.11 4.03 1.57
N HIS A 34 -0.85 4.39 0.52
CA HIS A 34 -2.14 3.76 0.22
C HIS A 34 -1.92 2.45 -0.53
N VAL A 35 -2.32 1.35 0.09
CA VAL A 35 -2.26 0.00 -0.47
C VAL A 35 -3.68 -0.51 -0.60
N ASP A 36 -4.37 -0.06 -1.64
CA ASP A 36 -5.82 -0.18 -1.77
C ASP A 36 -6.25 -0.45 -3.23
N GLY A 37 -5.30 -0.86 -4.07
CA GLY A 37 -5.50 -1.04 -5.51
C GLY A 37 -5.79 0.26 -6.29
N GLY A 38 -5.58 1.43 -5.69
CA GLY A 38 -5.88 2.76 -6.25
C GLY A 38 -7.30 3.26 -5.97
N TYR A 39 -7.99 2.75 -4.94
CA TYR A 39 -9.35 3.12 -4.59
C TYR A 39 -9.47 4.60 -4.19
N HIS A 40 -8.64 5.06 -3.27
CA HIS A 40 -8.63 6.45 -2.77
C HIS A 40 -8.30 7.46 -3.87
N ALA A 41 -7.48 7.07 -4.85
CA ALA A 41 -7.04 7.95 -5.94
C ALA A 41 -8.16 8.29 -6.93
N ILE A 42 -9.16 7.42 -7.09
CA ILE A 42 -10.27 7.61 -8.03
C ILE A 42 -11.57 8.04 -7.34
N GLY A 43 -11.57 8.21 -6.02
CA GLY A 43 -12.75 8.65 -5.26
C GLY A 43 -13.96 7.75 -5.45
N ALA A 44 -13.77 6.43 -5.43
CA ALA A 44 -14.88 5.48 -5.49
C ALA A 44 -15.67 5.45 -4.17
#